data_AF-A9U818-F1
#
_entry.id   AF-A9U818-F1
#
_cell.length_a   1.000
_cell.length_b   1.000
_cell.length_c   1.000
_cell.angle_alpha   90.00
_cell.angle_beta   90.00
_cell.angle_gamma   90.00
#
_symmetry.space_group_name_H-M   'P 1'
#
loop_
_entity.id
_entity.type
_entity.pdbx_description
1 polymer ?
#
loop_
_entity_poly.entity_id
_entity_poly.type
_entity_poly.pdbx_seq_one_letter_code
_entity_poly.pdbx_strand_id
1 'polypeptide(L)'
;GHTDAEGRLILADAILHAARNGAERIIDIATLTGAVGHALGLRVAGIWGDAGFAEQLMRIGSKNGDPIWRLPLVDEDEELLGSPYADLANLASSPYGGANMAALFLRRFVPSKARWCHIDMANTSQVPADRGYKAAGATGQFWKWRHCGVKLEVIATNLYDALVAENAGADRLELVTGIMEGGLTPGPGMIRKVVGLMSIPVHVMVRPHSQSFVYDQYDLLTMREDIAFIKECGAAGIVLGTLKPDRTVDTEALEMLLKEADGLNVTFHRAFDEIDDQLGALRTLSAYPQINRILTSGGPRPAPESTDRIQALVEASAGTGIRILAGYGLTVPGLSEFVQKTGVPE
;
A
#
# COMPACT_ATOMS: atom_id res chain seq x y z
N GLY A 1 -34.07 9.24 23.82
CA GLY A 1 -33.71 8.57 22.56
C GLY A 1 -32.63 7.57 22.84
N HIS A 2 -32.64 6.42 22.18
CA HIS A 2 -31.48 5.52 22.15
C HIS A 2 -30.51 6.06 21.09
N THR A 3 -29.30 6.47 21.46
CA THR A 3 -28.29 7.03 20.54
C THR A 3 -27.94 6.07 19.39
N ASP A 4 -27.95 4.75 19.67
CA ASP A 4 -27.81 3.69 18.67
C ASP A 4 -28.89 3.78 17.58
N ALA A 5 -30.10 4.24 17.94
CA ALA A 5 -31.22 4.35 17.02
C ALA A 5 -31.10 5.57 16.09
N GLU A 6 -30.48 6.66 16.55
CA GLU A 6 -30.19 7.85 15.73
C GLU A 6 -29.05 7.57 14.74
N GLY A 7 -27.99 6.88 15.18
CA GLY A 7 -26.87 6.49 14.31
C GLY A 7 -27.31 5.62 13.13
N ARG A 8 -28.24 4.68 13.34
CA ARG A 8 -28.79 3.82 12.28
C ARG A 8 -29.49 4.62 11.19
N LEU A 9 -30.24 5.66 11.56
CA LEU A 9 -30.96 6.49 10.59
C LEU A 9 -30.00 7.35 9.76
N ILE A 10 -28.94 7.87 10.37
CA ILE A 10 -27.90 8.62 9.65
C ILE A 10 -27.17 7.71 8.66
N LEU A 11 -26.79 6.49 9.07
CA LEU A 11 -26.14 5.53 8.18
C LEU A 11 -27.05 5.08 7.04
N ALA A 12 -28.34 4.85 7.31
CA ALA A 12 -29.32 4.55 6.28
C ALA A 12 -29.39 5.65 5.21
N ASP A 13 -29.44 6.93 5.61
CA ASP A 13 -29.41 8.04 4.64
C ASP A 13 -28.07 8.14 3.90
N ALA A 14 -26.95 7.89 4.58
CA ALA A 14 -25.62 7.87 3.96
C ALA A 14 -25.48 6.76 2.91
N ILE A 15 -26.03 5.56 3.16
CA ILE A 15 -26.07 4.45 2.20
C ILE A 15 -26.90 4.86 0.97
N LEU A 16 -28.08 5.43 1.18
CA LEU A 16 -28.93 5.93 0.09
C LEU A 16 -28.26 7.07 -0.69
N HIS A 17 -27.51 7.94 -0.01
CA HIS A 17 -26.75 9.01 -0.65
C HIS A 17 -25.60 8.46 -1.50
N ALA A 18 -24.80 7.54 -0.98
CA ALA A 18 -23.72 6.89 -1.71
C ALA A 18 -24.26 6.17 -2.96
N ALA A 19 -25.38 5.46 -2.82
CA ALA A 19 -26.09 4.84 -3.92
C ALA A 19 -26.54 5.82 -5.00
N ARG A 20 -27.12 6.96 -4.61
CA ARG A 20 -27.54 8.03 -5.54
C ARG A 20 -26.38 8.61 -6.33
N ASN A 21 -25.17 8.59 -5.77
CA ASN A 21 -23.93 9.00 -6.44
C ASN A 21 -23.29 7.89 -7.29
N GLY A 22 -23.96 6.76 -7.49
CA GLY A 22 -23.48 5.68 -8.36
C GLY A 22 -22.47 4.73 -7.71
N ALA A 23 -22.40 4.66 -6.38
CA ALA A 23 -21.50 3.74 -5.70
C ALA A 23 -21.86 2.27 -5.98
N GLU A 24 -20.94 1.53 -6.59
CA GLU A 24 -21.08 0.07 -6.83
C GLU A 24 -20.73 -0.76 -5.58
N ARG A 25 -19.91 -0.20 -4.68
CA ARG A 25 -19.46 -0.80 -3.43
C ARG A 25 -19.61 0.21 -2.30
N ILE A 26 -20.26 -0.21 -1.22
CA ILE A 26 -20.53 0.64 -0.05
C ILE A 26 -19.95 -0.05 1.19
N ILE A 27 -19.11 0.68 1.92
CA ILE A 27 -18.66 0.27 3.26
C ILE A 27 -19.12 1.37 4.19
N ASP A 28 -19.99 1.03 5.13
CA ASP A 28 -20.30 1.92 6.23
C ASP A 28 -19.63 1.41 7.51
N ILE A 29 -19.08 2.35 8.27
CA ILE A 29 -18.26 2.05 9.44
C ILE A 29 -18.74 2.95 10.57
N ALA A 30 -19.10 2.35 11.70
CA ALA A 30 -19.66 3.11 12.82
C ALA A 30 -19.33 2.47 14.17
N THR A 31 -19.44 3.28 15.22
CA THR A 31 -19.58 2.81 16.60
C THR A 31 -21.06 2.61 16.88
N LEU A 32 -21.69 1.63 16.21
CA LEU A 32 -23.14 1.61 16.04
C LEU A 32 -23.87 0.99 17.23
N THR A 33 -23.36 -0.11 17.79
CA THR A 33 -23.97 -0.71 18.97
C THR A 33 -22.97 -1.35 19.91
N GLY A 34 -23.15 -1.14 21.21
CA GLY A 34 -22.40 -1.85 22.25
C GLY A 34 -22.59 -3.38 22.21
N ALA A 35 -23.64 -3.88 21.55
CA ALA A 35 -23.92 -5.30 21.40
C ALA A 35 -22.79 -6.08 20.70
N VAL A 36 -22.05 -5.45 19.78
CA VAL A 36 -20.91 -6.11 19.11
C VAL A 36 -19.80 -6.46 20.10
N GLY A 37 -19.59 -5.64 21.13
CA GLY A 37 -18.60 -5.88 22.17
C GLY A 37 -18.98 -7.04 23.09
N HIS A 38 -20.27 -7.23 23.36
CA HIS A 38 -20.75 -8.39 24.09
C HIS A 38 -20.49 -9.71 23.34
N ALA A 39 -20.52 -9.68 22.00
CA ALA A 39 -20.26 -10.86 21.17
C ALA A 39 -18.75 -11.12 20.94
N LEU A 40 -17.97 -10.09 20.63
CA LEU A 40 -16.60 -10.22 20.11
C LEU A 40 -15.49 -9.74 21.08
N GLY A 41 -15.85 -9.27 22.27
CA GLY A 41 -14.90 -8.71 23.23
C GLY A 41 -14.41 -7.33 22.80
N LEU A 42 -13.19 -6.93 23.19
CA LEU A 42 -12.66 -5.56 22.98
C LEU A 42 -11.58 -5.46 21.88
N ARG A 43 -11.33 -6.55 21.14
CA ARG A 43 -10.19 -6.62 20.21
C ARG A 43 -10.59 -6.74 18.75
N VAL A 44 -11.80 -7.23 18.47
CA VAL A 44 -12.23 -7.60 17.13
C VAL A 44 -13.53 -6.88 16.82
N ALA A 45 -13.56 -6.11 15.73
CA ALA A 45 -14.78 -5.46 15.25
C ALA A 45 -15.71 -6.50 14.57
N GLY A 46 -16.99 -6.17 14.42
CA GLY A 46 -17.94 -7.00 13.65
C GLY A 46 -18.06 -6.53 12.21
N ILE A 47 -18.19 -7.45 11.25
CA ILE A 47 -18.57 -7.16 9.87
C ILE A 47 -19.76 -8.00 9.40
N TRP A 48 -20.66 -7.37 8.65
CA TRP A 48 -21.81 -7.98 8.00
C TRP A 48 -21.86 -7.58 6.53
N GLY A 49 -22.64 -8.31 5.73
CA GLY A 49 -22.89 -8.00 4.32
C GLY A 49 -22.39 -9.06 3.36
N ASP A 50 -22.04 -8.63 2.14
CA ASP A 50 -21.62 -9.50 1.04
C ASP A 50 -20.41 -10.37 1.43
N ALA A 51 -20.51 -11.69 1.25
CA ALA A 51 -19.51 -12.64 1.75
C ALA A 51 -18.12 -12.39 1.17
N GLY A 52 -18.02 -12.27 -0.16
CA GLY A 52 -16.74 -12.08 -0.83
C GLY A 52 -16.13 -10.71 -0.52
N PHE A 53 -16.96 -9.68 -0.34
CA PHE A 53 -16.48 -8.34 -0.01
C PHE A 53 -16.00 -8.30 1.45
N ALA A 54 -16.77 -8.88 2.37
CA ALA A 54 -16.40 -8.98 3.77
C ALA A 54 -15.08 -9.76 3.95
N GLU A 55 -14.88 -10.87 3.24
CA GLU A 55 -13.62 -11.61 3.27
C GLU A 55 -12.41 -10.78 2.82
N GLN A 56 -12.57 -9.94 1.78
CA GLN A 56 -11.50 -9.03 1.35
C GLN A 56 -11.15 -8.04 2.45
N LEU A 57 -12.16 -7.43 3.06
CA LEU A 57 -12.00 -6.47 4.16
C LEU A 57 -11.36 -7.15 5.39
N MET A 58 -11.77 -8.37 5.76
CA MET A 58 -11.14 -9.12 6.85
C MET A 58 -9.65 -9.36 6.61
N ARG A 59 -9.24 -9.70 5.38
CA ARG A 59 -7.81 -9.86 5.02
C ARG A 59 -7.04 -8.55 5.16
N ILE A 60 -7.64 -7.43 4.75
CA ILE A 60 -7.05 -6.08 4.91
C ILE A 60 -6.91 -5.75 6.40
N GLY A 61 -7.94 -5.97 7.20
CA GLY A 61 -7.91 -5.74 8.64
C GLY A 61 -6.83 -6.55 9.35
N SER A 62 -6.72 -7.84 9.05
CA SER A 62 -5.70 -8.72 9.62
C SER A 62 -4.28 -8.24 9.31
N LYS A 63 -4.00 -7.76 8.09
CA LYS A 63 -2.69 -7.22 7.71
C LYS A 63 -2.35 -5.90 8.41
N ASN A 64 -3.36 -5.08 8.68
CA ASN A 64 -3.18 -3.73 9.24
C ASN A 64 -3.30 -3.65 10.77
N GLY A 65 -3.49 -4.79 11.46
CA GLY A 65 -3.64 -4.83 12.91
C GLY A 65 -5.03 -4.41 13.41
N ASP A 66 -6.02 -4.40 12.52
CA ASP A 66 -7.43 -4.09 12.79
C ASP A 66 -8.29 -5.33 12.50
N PRO A 67 -8.23 -6.37 13.35
CA PRO A 67 -8.96 -7.61 13.09
C PRO A 67 -10.47 -7.36 13.11
N ILE A 68 -11.17 -7.93 12.13
CA ILE A 68 -12.62 -7.93 12.03
C ILE A 68 -13.11 -9.37 11.87
N TRP A 69 -14.26 -9.67 12.45
CA TRP A 69 -14.91 -10.97 12.33
C TRP A 69 -16.28 -10.88 11.68
N ARG A 70 -16.54 -11.77 10.72
CA ARG A 70 -17.82 -11.79 10.02
C ARG A 70 -18.89 -12.45 10.89
N LEU A 71 -19.97 -11.72 11.12
CA LEU A 71 -21.16 -12.18 11.82
C LEU A 71 -22.30 -12.44 10.81
N PRO A 72 -23.26 -13.33 11.15
CA PRO A 72 -24.29 -13.74 10.21
C PRO A 72 -25.36 -12.66 10.03
N LEU A 73 -25.95 -12.63 8.83
CA LEU A 73 -27.23 -12.00 8.55
C LEU A 73 -28.21 -13.13 8.27
N VAL A 74 -29.19 -13.30 9.16
CA VAL A 74 -30.23 -14.33 9.06
C VAL A 74 -31.48 -13.63 8.55
N ASP A 75 -32.02 -14.09 7.41
CA ASP A 75 -33.12 -13.42 6.73
C ASP A 75 -34.43 -13.53 7.52
N GLU A 76 -34.61 -14.64 8.24
CA GLU A 76 -35.77 -14.88 9.11
C GLU A 76 -35.87 -13.87 10.26
N ASP A 77 -34.74 -13.33 10.73
CA ASP A 77 -34.71 -12.33 11.81
C ASP A 77 -35.28 -10.97 11.38
N GLU A 78 -35.53 -10.72 10.08
CA GLU A 78 -36.13 -9.46 9.62
C GLU A 78 -37.53 -9.21 10.20
N GLU A 79 -38.29 -10.26 10.55
CA GLU A 79 -39.61 -10.12 11.18
C GLU A 79 -39.54 -9.36 12.51
N LEU A 80 -38.39 -9.42 13.19
CA LEU A 80 -38.15 -8.74 14.46
C LEU A 80 -38.00 -7.23 14.31
N LEU A 81 -37.84 -6.72 13.08
CA LEU A 81 -37.84 -5.28 12.75
C LEU A 81 -39.23 -4.78 12.31
N GLY A 82 -40.27 -5.59 12.41
CA GLY A 82 -41.64 -5.17 12.10
C GLY A 82 -42.14 -4.06 13.03
N SER A 83 -42.97 -3.15 12.49
CA SER A 83 -43.64 -2.10 13.27
C SER A 83 -45.13 -2.06 12.94
N PRO A 84 -46.03 -1.87 13.93
CA PRO A 84 -47.45 -1.68 13.67
C PRO A 84 -47.78 -0.28 13.12
N TYR A 85 -46.81 0.66 13.13
CA TYR A 85 -47.02 2.06 12.74
C TYR A 85 -46.19 2.51 11.54
N ALA A 86 -45.17 1.75 11.14
CA ALA A 86 -44.23 2.11 10.08
C ALA A 86 -43.80 0.87 9.29
N ASP A 87 -43.22 1.06 8.10
CA ASP A 87 -42.73 -0.04 7.27
C ASP A 87 -41.57 -0.83 7.92
N LEU A 88 -40.85 -0.19 8.84
CA LEU A 88 -39.67 -0.76 9.51
C LEU A 88 -39.43 -0.08 10.87
N ALA A 89 -39.12 -0.86 11.90
CA ALA A 89 -38.60 -0.40 13.18
C ALA A 89 -37.07 -0.37 13.15
N ASN A 90 -36.46 0.70 13.66
CA ASN A 90 -35.00 0.77 13.81
C ASN A 90 -34.48 0.06 15.07
N LEU A 91 -35.39 -0.42 15.93
CA LEU A 91 -35.11 -1.25 17.09
C LEU A 91 -35.87 -2.56 16.93
N ALA A 92 -35.18 -3.67 17.18
CA ALA A 92 -35.81 -4.99 17.15
C ALA A 92 -36.72 -5.20 18.37
N SER A 93 -37.75 -6.03 18.19
CA SER A 93 -38.62 -6.47 19.27
C SER A 93 -37.94 -7.46 20.24
N SER A 94 -36.87 -8.12 19.78
CA SER A 94 -36.08 -9.05 20.59
C SER A 94 -34.93 -8.35 21.34
N PRO A 95 -34.66 -8.72 22.61
CA PRO A 95 -33.50 -8.22 23.34
C PRO A 95 -32.18 -8.88 22.91
N TYR A 96 -32.23 -9.91 22.06
CA TYR A 96 -31.05 -10.66 21.60
C TYR A 96 -30.59 -10.22 20.21
N GLY A 97 -29.31 -10.45 19.92
CA GLY A 97 -28.78 -10.24 18.56
C GLY A 97 -28.67 -8.79 18.13
N GLY A 98 -28.63 -7.82 19.06
CA GLY A 98 -28.70 -6.39 18.75
C GLY A 98 -27.74 -5.89 17.65
N ALA A 99 -26.54 -6.47 17.53
CA ALA A 99 -25.59 -6.16 16.46
C ALA A 99 -26.03 -6.68 15.09
N ASN A 100 -26.53 -7.92 15.03
CA ASN A 100 -27.11 -8.48 13.80
C ASN A 100 -28.37 -7.70 13.39
N MET A 101 -29.22 -7.32 14.36
CA MET A 101 -30.43 -6.55 14.10
C MET A 101 -30.13 -5.15 13.55
N ALA A 102 -29.07 -4.49 14.05
CA ALA A 102 -28.62 -3.21 13.50
C ALA A 102 -28.15 -3.36 12.03
N ALA A 103 -27.38 -4.40 11.73
CA ALA A 103 -26.93 -4.67 10.37
C ALA A 103 -28.09 -5.05 9.44
N LEU A 104 -29.05 -5.87 9.88
CA LEU A 104 -30.26 -6.20 9.12
C LEU A 104 -31.09 -4.96 8.79
N PHE A 105 -31.24 -4.05 9.76
CA PHE A 105 -31.89 -2.77 9.52
C PHE A 105 -31.20 -1.97 8.41
N LEU A 106 -29.87 -1.81 8.47
CA LEU A 106 -29.11 -1.08 7.46
C LEU A 106 -29.18 -1.72 6.08
N ARG A 107 -29.17 -3.07 6.00
CA ARG A 107 -29.30 -3.82 4.75
C ARG A 107 -30.54 -3.40 3.95
N ARG A 108 -31.63 -3.00 4.62
CA ARG A 108 -32.87 -2.59 3.96
C ARG A 108 -32.73 -1.35 3.09
N PHE A 109 -31.71 -0.54 3.33
CA PHE A 109 -31.41 0.68 2.59
C PHE A 109 -30.34 0.49 1.50
N VAL A 110 -29.78 -0.73 1.39
CA VAL A 110 -28.78 -1.07 0.38
C VAL A 110 -29.47 -1.33 -0.97
N PRO A 111 -29.08 -0.63 -2.05
CA PRO A 111 -29.61 -0.92 -3.39
C PRO A 111 -29.22 -2.32 -3.85
N SER A 112 -30.12 -2.98 -4.59
CA SER A 112 -29.91 -4.34 -5.09
C SER A 112 -28.66 -4.55 -5.96
N LYS A 113 -28.13 -3.49 -6.57
CA LYS A 113 -26.92 -3.53 -7.42
C LYS A 113 -25.63 -3.24 -6.67
N ALA A 114 -25.69 -2.71 -5.45
CA ALA A 114 -24.51 -2.34 -4.68
C ALA A 114 -24.04 -3.52 -3.82
N ARG A 115 -22.74 -3.80 -3.81
CA ARG A 115 -22.14 -4.69 -2.80
C ARG A 115 -21.92 -3.89 -1.53
N TRP A 116 -22.34 -4.41 -0.40
CA TRP A 116 -22.34 -3.67 0.86
C TRP A 116 -21.70 -4.47 1.99
N CYS A 117 -20.96 -3.78 2.83
CA CYS A 117 -20.53 -4.26 4.13
C CYS A 117 -20.71 -3.20 5.21
N HIS A 118 -21.25 -3.61 6.36
CA HIS A 118 -21.28 -2.81 7.58
C HIS A 118 -20.18 -3.28 8.52
N ILE A 119 -19.39 -2.35 9.06
CA ILE A 119 -18.40 -2.62 10.11
C ILE A 119 -18.82 -1.89 11.39
N ASP A 120 -19.10 -2.64 12.45
CA ASP A 120 -19.33 -2.09 13.78
C ASP A 120 -18.06 -2.21 14.63
N MET A 121 -17.53 -1.05 15.01
CA MET A 121 -16.29 -0.91 15.79
C MET A 121 -16.54 -0.35 17.19
N ALA A 122 -17.78 -0.31 17.68
CA ALA A 122 -18.12 0.30 18.96
C ALA A 122 -17.21 -0.17 20.10
N ASN A 123 -16.90 -1.47 20.12
CA ASN A 123 -16.07 -2.14 21.12
C ASN A 123 -14.55 -1.92 21.00
N THR A 124 -14.08 -1.49 19.83
CA THR A 124 -12.66 -1.36 19.49
C THR A 124 -12.24 0.08 19.21
N SER A 125 -13.18 1.03 19.25
CA SER A 125 -12.97 2.45 18.99
C SER A 125 -12.18 3.19 20.07
N GLN A 126 -12.12 2.65 21.28
CA GLN A 126 -11.34 3.22 22.40
C GLN A 126 -10.54 2.15 23.14
N VAL A 127 -9.34 2.51 23.60
CA VAL A 127 -8.58 1.72 24.59
C VAL A 127 -8.67 2.39 25.96
N PRO A 128 -9.08 1.68 27.02
CA PRO A 128 -9.26 2.28 28.35
C PRO A 128 -7.94 2.59 29.09
N ALA A 129 -6.81 2.04 28.63
CA ALA A 129 -5.48 2.28 29.20
C ALA A 129 -4.40 1.99 28.16
N ASP A 130 -3.20 2.55 28.34
CA ASP A 130 -2.06 2.28 27.47
C ASP A 130 -1.76 0.77 27.42
N ARG A 131 -1.66 0.23 26.21
CA ARG A 131 -1.39 -1.20 25.97
C ARG A 131 -0.53 -1.40 24.72
N GLY A 132 0.74 -1.76 24.93
CA GLY A 132 1.69 -2.01 23.85
C GLY A 132 1.88 -0.76 23.00
N TYR A 133 1.59 -0.85 21.70
CA TYR A 133 1.68 0.28 20.76
C TYR A 133 0.43 1.18 20.72
N LYS A 134 -0.62 0.90 21.52
CA LYS A 134 -1.85 1.70 21.57
C LYS A 134 -1.90 2.53 22.85
N ALA A 135 -1.99 3.85 22.70
CA ALA A 135 -2.25 4.77 23.81
C ALA A 135 -3.73 4.70 24.24
N ALA A 136 -4.00 5.07 25.49
CA ALA A 136 -5.35 5.24 26.00
C ALA A 136 -6.11 6.29 25.19
N GLY A 137 -7.39 6.03 24.93
CA GLY A 137 -8.25 6.90 24.12
C GLY A 137 -8.59 6.30 22.76
N ALA A 138 -8.92 7.17 21.80
CA ALA A 138 -9.40 6.77 20.49
C ALA A 138 -8.34 5.97 19.71
N THR A 139 -8.74 4.83 19.16
CA THR A 139 -7.78 3.88 18.56
C THR A 139 -7.36 4.22 17.14
N GLY A 140 -8.09 5.11 16.46
CA GLY A 140 -7.91 5.34 15.02
C GLY A 140 -8.08 4.06 14.19
N GLN A 141 -8.83 3.07 14.69
CA GLN A 141 -9.07 1.82 13.96
C GLN A 141 -9.69 2.12 12.60
N PHE A 142 -9.27 1.41 11.56
CA PHE A 142 -9.62 1.63 10.15
C PHE A 142 -9.02 2.90 9.51
N TRP A 143 -8.32 3.78 10.24
CA TRP A 143 -7.54 4.85 9.61
C TRP A 143 -6.36 4.30 8.80
N LYS A 144 -5.80 3.16 9.23
CA LYS A 144 -4.70 2.45 8.52
C LYS A 144 -5.15 1.73 7.25
N TRP A 145 -6.46 1.57 7.05
CA TRP A 145 -7.01 1.03 5.81
C TRP A 145 -6.88 2.00 4.63
N ARG A 146 -6.46 3.25 4.91
CA ARG A 146 -5.96 4.19 3.90
C ARG A 146 -4.68 3.71 3.21
N HIS A 147 -4.01 2.66 3.68
CA HIS A 147 -2.88 2.04 2.98
C HIS A 147 -3.31 1.09 1.85
N CYS A 148 -4.34 1.49 1.09
CA CYS A 148 -4.37 1.28 -0.35
C CYS A 148 -3.60 2.41 -1.09
N GLY A 149 -2.76 3.16 -0.35
CA GLY A 149 -2.02 4.33 -0.78
C GLY A 149 -0.67 4.00 -1.41
N VAL A 150 -0.16 4.98 -2.14
CA VAL A 150 1.18 4.99 -2.74
C VAL A 150 2.22 4.62 -1.69
N LYS A 151 3.14 3.71 -2.04
CA LYS A 151 4.24 3.35 -1.14
C LYS A 151 5.30 4.43 -1.19
N LEU A 152 5.80 4.86 -0.05
CA LEU A 152 6.89 5.83 0.03
C LEU A 152 8.24 5.10 0.19
N GLU A 153 9.10 5.22 -0.81
CA GLU A 153 10.52 4.89 -0.71
C GLU A 153 11.32 6.14 -0.33
N VAL A 154 12.24 6.01 0.64
CA VAL A 154 13.13 7.11 1.06
C VAL A 154 14.58 6.71 0.85
N ILE A 155 15.37 7.59 0.23
CA ILE A 155 16.80 7.42 0.09
C ILE A 155 17.48 7.69 1.44
N ALA A 156 18.24 6.72 1.93
CA ALA A 156 19.09 6.86 3.11
C ALA A 156 20.57 6.86 2.70
N THR A 157 21.37 7.76 3.26
CA THR A 157 22.82 7.82 2.98
C THR A 157 23.69 7.26 4.10
N ASN A 158 23.08 7.05 5.27
CA ASN A 158 23.73 6.54 6.47
C ASN A 158 22.69 5.90 7.42
N LEU A 159 23.15 5.28 8.50
CA LEU A 159 22.28 4.62 9.48
C LEU A 159 21.31 5.57 10.17
N TYR A 160 21.70 6.81 10.43
CA TYR A 160 20.82 7.79 11.07
C TYR A 160 19.65 8.15 10.14
N ASP A 161 19.92 8.41 8.85
CA ASP A 161 18.87 8.66 7.86
C ASP A 161 17.88 7.49 7.77
N ALA A 162 18.40 6.26 7.75
CA ALA A 162 17.59 5.04 7.69
C ALA A 162 16.65 4.92 8.90
N LEU A 163 17.18 5.12 10.11
CA LEU A 163 16.39 5.13 11.35
C LEU A 163 15.34 6.24 11.36
N VAL A 164 15.69 7.44 10.90
CA VAL A 164 14.75 8.57 10.86
C VAL A 164 13.63 8.29 9.85
N ALA A 165 13.96 7.79 8.67
CA ALA A 165 12.99 7.47 7.63
C ALA A 165 12.03 6.36 8.07
N GLU A 166 12.52 5.28 8.67
CA GLU A 166 11.68 4.20 9.21
C GLU A 166 10.74 4.73 10.31
N ASN A 167 11.27 5.47 11.29
CA ASN A 167 10.45 6.03 12.37
C ASN A 167 9.42 7.06 11.88
N ALA A 168 9.70 7.72 10.75
CA ALA A 168 8.79 8.66 10.10
C ALA A 168 7.73 7.97 9.22
N GLY A 169 7.80 6.64 9.05
CA GLY A 169 6.80 5.85 8.33
C GLY A 169 7.12 5.60 6.85
N ALA A 170 8.39 5.60 6.45
CA ALA A 170 8.78 5.10 5.13
C ALA A 170 8.37 3.63 4.95
N ASP A 171 7.86 3.25 3.78
CA ASP A 171 7.49 1.87 3.48
C ASP A 171 8.69 1.02 3.04
N ARG A 172 9.74 1.68 2.54
CA ARG A 172 10.97 1.08 2.04
C ARG A 172 12.11 2.08 2.04
N LEU A 173 13.34 1.57 2.13
CA LEU A 173 14.55 2.37 1.97
C LEU A 173 15.30 2.01 0.68
N GLU A 174 15.86 3.01 0.02
CA GLU A 174 16.98 2.85 -0.91
C GLU A 174 18.26 3.31 -0.20
N LEU A 175 19.21 2.40 0.03
CA LEU A 175 20.48 2.72 0.65
C LEU A 175 21.53 3.04 -0.41
N VAL A 176 22.09 4.25 -0.35
CA VAL A 176 23.11 4.74 -1.30
C VAL A 176 24.29 5.38 -0.56
N THR A 177 25.43 5.53 -1.24
CA THR A 177 26.40 6.58 -0.93
C THR A 177 26.51 7.55 -2.10
N GLY A 178 27.24 8.66 -1.97
CA GLY A 178 27.47 9.57 -3.11
C GLY A 178 26.17 10.13 -3.74
N ILE A 179 25.20 10.56 -2.93
CA ILE A 179 23.89 11.03 -3.43
C ILE A 179 24.00 12.18 -4.43
N MET A 180 24.99 13.06 -4.26
CA MET A 180 25.28 14.17 -5.19
C MET A 180 25.76 13.71 -6.57
N GLU A 181 26.20 12.45 -6.66
CA GLU A 181 26.63 11.80 -7.90
C GLU A 181 25.55 10.86 -8.47
N GLY A 182 24.32 10.96 -7.96
CA GLY A 182 23.19 10.12 -8.35
C GLY A 182 23.09 8.78 -7.62
N GLY A 183 23.87 8.59 -6.55
CA GLY A 183 23.89 7.36 -5.77
C GLY A 183 24.89 6.33 -6.29
N LEU A 184 25.69 5.77 -5.39
CA LEU A 184 26.71 4.75 -5.61
C LEU A 184 26.53 3.60 -4.61
N THR A 185 27.18 2.46 -4.87
CA THR A 185 27.20 1.33 -3.93
C THR A 185 27.77 1.77 -2.58
N PRO A 186 27.01 1.64 -1.46
CA PRO A 186 27.52 1.95 -0.13
C PRO A 186 28.59 0.97 0.33
N GLY A 187 29.43 1.38 1.29
CA GLY A 187 30.43 0.48 1.87
C GLY A 187 29.83 -0.70 2.65
N PRO A 188 30.51 -1.86 2.71
CA PRO A 188 29.97 -3.11 3.25
C PRO A 188 29.53 -3.02 4.72
N GLY A 189 30.24 -2.24 5.54
CA GLY A 189 29.87 -2.01 6.94
C GLY A 189 28.56 -1.23 7.10
N MET A 190 28.26 -0.31 6.18
CA MET A 190 26.99 0.44 6.17
C MET A 190 25.84 -0.47 5.76
N ILE A 191 26.01 -1.22 4.67
CA ILE A 191 25.04 -2.19 4.18
C ILE A 191 24.65 -3.17 5.29
N ARG A 192 25.65 -3.84 5.90
CA ARG A 192 25.41 -4.82 6.96
C ARG A 192 24.67 -4.23 8.16
N LYS A 193 25.02 -3.01 8.58
CA LYS A 193 24.36 -2.33 9.71
C LYS A 193 22.92 -1.96 9.39
N VAL A 194 22.67 -1.32 8.25
CA VAL A 194 21.32 -0.85 7.91
C VAL A 194 20.41 -2.04 7.65
N VAL A 195 20.82 -2.96 6.77
CA VAL A 195 20.01 -4.14 6.45
C VAL A 195 19.71 -4.98 7.69
N GLY A 196 20.67 -5.14 8.61
CA GLY A 196 20.47 -5.94 9.82
C GLY A 196 19.66 -5.25 10.94
N LEU A 197 19.45 -3.93 10.88
CA LEU A 197 18.74 -3.18 11.93
C LEU A 197 17.34 -2.72 11.52
N MET A 198 17.09 -2.50 10.22
CA MET A 198 15.78 -2.02 9.76
C MET A 198 14.74 -3.15 9.77
N SER A 199 13.52 -2.81 10.12
CA SER A 199 12.35 -3.69 10.06
C SER A 199 11.60 -3.57 8.73
N ILE A 200 11.71 -2.42 8.04
CA ILE A 200 11.20 -2.22 6.68
C ILE A 200 12.17 -2.75 5.61
N PRO A 201 11.69 -3.11 4.40
CA PRO A 201 12.55 -3.57 3.32
C PRO A 201 13.64 -2.55 2.97
N VAL A 202 14.87 -3.03 2.79
CA VAL A 202 16.01 -2.22 2.34
C VAL A 202 16.44 -2.71 0.97
N HIS A 203 16.42 -1.80 -0.01
CA HIS A 203 17.04 -2.01 -1.31
C HIS A 203 18.38 -1.28 -1.34
N VAL A 204 19.41 -1.90 -1.90
CA VAL A 204 20.77 -1.34 -1.90
C VAL A 204 21.20 -1.00 -3.32
N MET A 205 21.75 0.19 -3.52
CA MET A 205 22.32 0.60 -4.80
C MET A 205 23.51 -0.29 -5.18
N VAL A 206 23.55 -0.71 -6.43
CA VAL A 206 24.67 -1.39 -7.09
C VAL A 206 25.07 -0.54 -8.28
N ARG A 207 26.02 0.36 -8.03
CA ARG A 207 26.56 1.31 -9.01
C ARG A 207 28.00 1.65 -8.64
N PRO A 208 29.00 1.09 -9.36
CA PRO A 208 30.40 1.15 -8.95
C PRO A 208 31.03 2.53 -9.16
N HIS A 209 30.48 3.33 -10.08
CA HIS A 209 30.97 4.68 -10.38
C HIS A 209 29.86 5.59 -10.93
N SER A 210 30.12 6.89 -10.93
CA SER A 210 29.20 7.93 -11.42
C SER A 210 29.41 8.38 -12.87
N GLN A 211 30.39 7.80 -13.58
CA GLN A 211 30.83 8.25 -14.91
C GLN A 211 29.80 8.02 -16.02
N SER A 212 29.12 6.87 -16.00
CA SER A 212 28.12 6.46 -16.98
C SER A 212 27.26 5.31 -16.41
N PHE A 213 26.32 4.81 -17.20
CA PHE A 213 25.64 3.52 -17.01
C PHE A 213 26.10 2.44 -18.00
N VAL A 214 27.18 2.73 -18.74
CA VAL A 214 27.82 1.82 -19.69
C VAL A 214 29.05 1.25 -18.99
N TYR A 215 28.94 0.00 -18.56
CA TYR A 215 29.94 -0.65 -17.72
C TYR A 215 30.88 -1.51 -18.55
N ASP A 216 32.16 -1.49 -18.20
CA ASP A 216 33.11 -2.44 -18.75
C ASP A 216 33.07 -3.79 -17.99
N GLN A 217 33.87 -4.75 -18.43
CA GLN A 217 33.89 -6.08 -17.81
C GLN A 217 34.37 -6.06 -16.34
N TYR A 218 35.21 -5.10 -15.96
CA TYR A 218 35.75 -4.99 -14.61
C TYR A 218 34.71 -4.38 -13.67
N ASP A 219 33.99 -3.36 -14.14
CA ASP A 219 32.83 -2.80 -13.44
C ASP A 219 31.80 -3.89 -13.14
N LEU A 220 31.46 -4.70 -14.14
CA LEU A 220 30.48 -5.79 -13.99
C LEU A 220 30.94 -6.85 -12.99
N LEU A 221 32.25 -7.18 -12.94
CA LEU A 221 32.79 -8.09 -11.93
C LEU A 221 32.65 -7.52 -10.52
N THR A 222 32.96 -6.24 -10.32
CA THR A 222 32.76 -5.55 -9.03
C THR A 222 31.28 -5.55 -8.63
N MET A 223 30.37 -5.21 -9.56
CA MET A 223 28.93 -5.21 -9.29
C MET A 223 28.41 -6.59 -8.87
N ARG A 224 28.95 -7.68 -9.43
CA ARG A 224 28.59 -9.04 -9.02
C ARG A 224 29.03 -9.34 -7.59
N GLU A 225 30.25 -8.96 -7.21
CA GLU A 225 30.73 -9.12 -5.84
C GLU A 225 29.88 -8.32 -4.84
N ASP A 226 29.52 -7.08 -5.22
CA ASP A 226 28.62 -6.25 -4.42
C ASP A 226 27.23 -6.90 -4.26
N ILE A 227 26.64 -7.43 -5.33
CA ILE A 227 25.33 -8.11 -5.28
C ILE A 227 25.40 -9.34 -4.36
N ALA A 228 26.45 -10.15 -4.48
CA ALA A 228 26.64 -11.33 -3.63
C ALA A 228 26.72 -10.93 -2.14
N PHE A 229 27.47 -9.88 -1.83
CA PHE A 229 27.59 -9.36 -0.47
C PHE A 229 26.27 -8.78 0.07
N ILE A 230 25.54 -8.02 -0.76
CA ILE A 230 24.24 -7.45 -0.40
C ILE A 230 23.23 -8.56 -0.10
N LYS A 231 23.22 -9.61 -0.93
CA LYS A 231 22.39 -10.80 -0.74
C LYS A 231 22.73 -11.53 0.56
N GLU A 232 24.01 -11.73 0.85
CA GLU A 232 24.48 -12.33 2.11
C GLU A 232 24.01 -11.54 3.33
N CYS A 233 23.98 -10.21 3.24
CA CYS A 233 23.48 -9.35 4.32
C CYS A 233 21.96 -9.46 4.54
N GLY A 234 21.21 -10.07 3.62
CA GLY A 234 19.76 -10.25 3.74
C GLY A 234 18.95 -9.06 3.25
N ALA A 235 19.49 -8.26 2.31
CA ALA A 235 18.73 -7.14 1.74
C ALA A 235 17.47 -7.65 1.02
N ALA A 236 16.42 -6.83 1.00
CA ALA A 236 15.17 -7.19 0.32
C ALA A 236 15.26 -7.05 -1.21
N GLY A 237 16.22 -6.24 -1.69
CA GLY A 237 16.42 -6.00 -3.10
C GLY A 237 17.69 -5.21 -3.41
N ILE A 238 17.95 -5.05 -4.70
CA ILE A 238 19.02 -4.21 -5.24
C ILE A 238 18.45 -3.19 -6.23
N VAL A 239 19.20 -2.11 -6.44
CA VAL A 239 18.90 -1.06 -7.41
C VAL A 239 20.07 -0.91 -8.37
N LEU A 240 19.84 -1.07 -9.67
CA LEU A 240 20.89 -1.02 -10.70
C LEU A 240 20.33 -0.56 -12.04
N GLY A 241 21.17 -0.35 -13.04
CA GLY A 241 20.72 -0.23 -14.41
C GLY A 241 21.89 -0.15 -15.37
N THR A 242 21.81 -0.91 -16.45
CA THR A 242 22.89 -1.11 -17.42
C THR A 242 22.43 -0.63 -18.79
N LEU A 243 23.22 0.23 -19.43
CA LEU A 243 22.94 0.76 -20.76
C LEU A 243 24.09 0.42 -21.72
N LYS A 244 23.75 0.36 -23.00
CA LYS A 244 24.71 0.34 -24.11
C LYS A 244 25.10 1.78 -24.49
N PRO A 245 26.21 1.99 -25.24
CA PRO A 245 26.59 3.32 -25.73
C PRO A 245 25.51 4.03 -26.57
N ASP A 246 24.60 3.26 -27.18
CA ASP A 246 23.45 3.79 -27.94
C ASP A 246 22.23 4.13 -27.07
N ARG A 247 22.39 4.11 -25.73
CA ARG A 247 21.37 4.45 -24.73
C ARG A 247 20.16 3.50 -24.75
N THR A 248 20.36 2.25 -25.18
CA THR A 248 19.41 1.14 -24.98
C THR A 248 19.79 0.31 -23.76
N VAL A 249 18.85 -0.51 -23.26
CA VAL A 249 19.13 -1.43 -22.14
C VAL A 249 20.22 -2.44 -22.56
N ASP A 250 21.27 -2.56 -21.76
CA ASP A 250 22.26 -3.62 -21.94
C ASP A 250 21.78 -4.91 -21.31
N THR A 251 21.08 -5.73 -22.10
CA THR A 251 20.53 -7.02 -21.68
C THR A 251 21.60 -8.04 -21.34
N GLU A 252 22.77 -8.00 -21.97
CA GLU A 252 23.85 -8.97 -21.70
C GLU A 252 24.45 -8.71 -20.32
N ALA A 253 24.76 -7.45 -20.00
CA ALA A 253 25.20 -7.04 -18.68
C ALA A 253 24.11 -7.29 -17.62
N LEU A 254 22.86 -6.94 -17.93
CA LEU A 254 21.72 -7.13 -17.03
C LEU A 254 21.53 -8.61 -16.66
N GLU A 255 21.54 -9.52 -17.64
CA GLU A 255 21.41 -10.96 -17.42
C GLU A 255 22.55 -11.53 -16.57
N MET A 256 23.77 -11.00 -16.72
CA MET A 256 24.90 -11.39 -15.87
C MET A 256 24.65 -11.03 -14.41
N LEU A 257 24.16 -9.81 -14.13
CA LEU A 257 23.89 -9.32 -12.78
C LEU A 257 22.65 -9.99 -12.15
N LEU A 258 21.59 -10.20 -12.94
CA LEU A 258 20.35 -10.83 -12.47
C LEU A 258 20.55 -12.29 -12.02
N LYS A 259 21.51 -13.01 -12.60
CA LYS A 259 21.88 -14.37 -12.15
C LYS A 259 22.39 -14.36 -10.71
N GLU A 260 23.17 -13.35 -10.33
CA GLU A 260 23.70 -13.19 -8.97
C GLU A 260 22.60 -12.73 -8.00
N ALA A 261 21.69 -11.88 -8.48
CA ALA A 261 20.57 -11.31 -7.74
C ALA A 261 19.39 -12.27 -7.52
N ASP A 262 19.53 -13.56 -7.78
CA ASP A 262 18.44 -14.54 -7.60
C ASP A 262 17.85 -14.49 -6.18
N GLY A 263 16.52 -14.50 -6.07
CA GLY A 263 15.80 -14.35 -4.80
C GLY A 263 15.70 -12.91 -4.25
N LEU A 264 16.33 -11.92 -4.90
CA LEU A 264 16.18 -10.51 -4.56
C LEU A 264 15.16 -9.81 -5.47
N ASN A 265 14.55 -8.74 -4.96
CA ASN A 265 13.84 -7.79 -5.81
C ASN A 265 14.83 -6.90 -6.56
N VAL A 266 14.55 -6.56 -7.81
CA VAL A 266 15.39 -5.64 -8.59
C VAL A 266 14.60 -4.42 -9.04
N THR A 267 15.13 -3.24 -8.73
CA THR A 267 14.69 -1.96 -9.28
C THR A 267 15.65 -1.54 -10.39
N PHE A 268 15.16 -1.33 -11.62
CA PHE A 268 15.94 -0.67 -12.66
C PHE A 268 15.90 0.86 -12.42
N HIS A 269 17.05 1.45 -12.13
CA HIS A 269 17.14 2.83 -11.67
C HIS A 269 17.05 3.88 -12.79
N ARG A 270 17.37 5.13 -12.45
CA ARG A 270 17.27 6.30 -13.35
C ARG A 270 18.17 6.28 -14.59
N ALA A 271 19.01 5.26 -14.82
CA ALA A 271 19.50 4.97 -16.18
C ALA A 271 18.36 4.91 -17.21
N PHE A 272 17.16 4.50 -16.78
CA PHE A 272 15.94 4.52 -17.59
C PHE A 272 15.58 5.92 -18.12
N ASP A 273 15.94 6.98 -17.40
CA ASP A 273 15.70 8.37 -17.81
C ASP A 273 16.63 8.83 -18.95
N GLU A 274 17.71 8.08 -19.22
CA GLU A 274 18.59 8.33 -20.36
C GLU A 274 18.15 7.62 -21.64
N ILE A 275 17.15 6.75 -21.59
CA ILE A 275 16.68 5.99 -22.75
C ILE A 275 15.66 6.82 -23.52
N ASP A 276 15.83 6.92 -24.85
CA ASP A 276 14.89 7.67 -25.70
C ASP A 276 13.55 6.93 -25.87
N ASP A 277 13.55 5.62 -26.19
CA ASP A 277 12.35 4.78 -26.23
C ASP A 277 12.09 4.06 -24.89
N GLN A 278 11.59 4.81 -23.91
CA GLN A 278 11.27 4.28 -22.59
C GLN A 278 10.18 3.19 -22.61
N LEU A 279 9.21 3.25 -23.53
CA LEU A 279 8.18 2.22 -23.65
C LEU A 279 8.75 0.91 -24.21
N GLY A 280 9.68 1.00 -25.16
CA GLY A 280 10.49 -0.13 -25.61
C GLY A 280 11.30 -0.73 -24.49
N ALA A 281 12.00 0.09 -23.71
CA ALA A 281 12.78 -0.37 -22.56
C ALA A 281 11.91 -1.04 -21.49
N LEU A 282 10.72 -0.50 -21.17
CA LEU A 282 9.77 -1.14 -20.26
C LEU A 282 9.39 -2.54 -20.74
N ARG A 283 9.11 -2.71 -22.05
CA ARG A 283 8.84 -4.03 -22.64
C ARG A 283 10.03 -4.98 -22.49
N THR A 284 11.24 -4.52 -22.80
CA THR A 284 12.47 -5.31 -22.62
C THR A 284 12.65 -5.74 -21.17
N LEU A 285 12.51 -4.81 -20.22
CA LEU A 285 12.69 -5.08 -18.79
C LEU A 285 11.60 -6.02 -18.24
N SER A 286 10.37 -5.96 -18.78
CA SER A 286 9.26 -6.84 -18.37
C SER A 286 9.47 -8.32 -18.69
N ALA A 287 10.45 -8.65 -19.55
CA ALA A 287 10.82 -10.02 -19.83
C ALA A 287 11.58 -10.69 -18.66
N TYR A 288 12.02 -9.92 -17.66
CA TYR A 288 12.82 -10.39 -16.54
C TYR A 288 12.00 -10.41 -15.24
N PRO A 289 11.60 -11.60 -14.72
CA PRO A 289 10.74 -11.69 -13.54
C PRO A 289 11.33 -11.10 -12.25
N GLN A 290 12.68 -11.02 -12.14
CA GLN A 290 13.34 -10.40 -11.00
C GLN A 290 13.15 -8.87 -10.97
N ILE A 291 12.96 -8.24 -12.13
CA ILE A 291 12.76 -6.80 -12.23
C ILE A 291 11.29 -6.51 -11.96
N ASN A 292 11.03 -5.99 -10.76
CA ASN A 292 9.67 -5.67 -10.32
C ASN A 292 9.42 -4.17 -10.23
N ARG A 293 10.44 -3.35 -10.47
CA ARG A 293 10.31 -1.90 -10.38
C ARG A 293 11.21 -1.17 -11.37
N ILE A 294 10.72 -0.03 -11.86
CA ILE A 294 11.52 0.95 -12.60
C ILE A 294 11.40 2.30 -11.88
N LEU A 295 12.54 2.85 -11.46
CA LEU A 295 12.64 4.20 -10.92
C LEU A 295 12.90 5.19 -12.05
N THR A 296 12.04 6.20 -12.20
CA THR A 296 12.09 7.14 -13.32
C THR A 296 11.50 8.51 -12.97
N SER A 297 12.02 9.55 -13.61
CA SER A 297 11.38 10.88 -13.68
C SER A 297 10.64 11.13 -15.00
N GLY A 298 10.41 10.09 -15.80
CA GLY A 298 9.83 10.22 -17.15
C GLY A 298 10.79 10.88 -18.15
N GLY A 299 12.11 10.75 -17.94
CA GLY A 299 13.16 11.38 -18.75
C GLY A 299 14.08 12.28 -17.92
N PRO A 300 14.90 13.14 -18.56
CA PRO A 300 15.98 13.85 -17.88
C PRO A 300 15.53 15.00 -16.95
N ARG A 301 14.26 15.42 -17.05
CA ARG A 301 13.69 16.51 -16.23
C ARG A 301 13.03 15.97 -14.96
N PRO A 302 12.83 16.80 -13.93
CA PRO A 302 12.09 16.43 -12.72
C PRO A 302 10.74 15.75 -13.01
N ALA A 303 10.36 14.76 -12.21
CA ALA A 303 9.11 14.00 -12.39
C ALA A 303 7.85 14.89 -12.52
N PRO A 304 7.68 15.95 -11.72
CA PRO A 304 6.52 16.86 -11.88
C PRO A 304 6.41 17.50 -13.27
N GLU A 305 7.51 17.65 -13.99
CA GLU A 305 7.52 18.21 -15.35
C GLU A 305 7.25 17.19 -16.46
N SER A 306 7.17 15.91 -16.09
CA SER A 306 7.06 14.76 -17.00
C SER A 306 5.83 13.89 -16.67
N THR A 307 4.81 14.47 -16.04
CA THR A 307 3.60 13.77 -15.58
C THR A 307 2.93 12.91 -16.65
N ASP A 308 2.77 13.43 -17.87
CA ASP A 308 2.13 12.69 -18.96
C ASP A 308 2.94 11.45 -19.38
N ARG A 309 4.28 11.53 -19.32
CA ARG A 309 5.17 10.39 -19.59
C ARG A 309 5.06 9.35 -18.48
N ILE A 310 5.05 9.78 -17.22
CA ILE A 310 4.92 8.88 -16.07
C ILE A 310 3.57 8.16 -16.11
N GLN A 311 2.48 8.88 -16.40
CA GLN A 311 1.16 8.28 -16.58
C GLN A 311 1.18 7.20 -17.69
N ALA A 312 1.75 7.51 -18.85
CA ALA A 312 1.86 6.54 -19.95
C ALA A 312 2.68 5.30 -19.56
N LEU A 313 3.73 5.45 -18.75
CA LEU A 313 4.54 4.33 -18.24
C LEU A 313 3.75 3.49 -17.23
N VAL A 314 2.98 4.13 -16.34
CA VAL A 314 2.11 3.43 -15.37
C VAL A 314 1.05 2.60 -16.08
N GLU A 315 0.39 3.18 -17.09
CA GLU A 315 -0.59 2.47 -17.90
C GLU A 315 0.04 1.30 -18.67
N ALA A 316 1.22 1.52 -19.27
CA ALA A 316 1.93 0.49 -20.01
C ALA A 316 2.52 -0.62 -19.12
N SER A 317 2.75 -0.36 -17.83
CA SER A 317 3.24 -1.36 -16.88
C SER A 317 2.12 -2.24 -16.31
N ALA A 318 0.85 -1.91 -16.59
CA ALA A 318 -0.28 -2.70 -16.12
C ALA A 318 -0.21 -4.15 -16.67
N GLY A 319 -0.21 -5.12 -15.76
CA GLY A 319 -0.17 -6.55 -16.11
C GLY A 319 1.21 -7.12 -16.43
N THR A 320 2.28 -6.32 -16.43
CA THR A 320 3.65 -6.80 -16.69
C THR A 320 4.36 -7.35 -15.45
N GLY A 321 3.83 -7.04 -14.25
CA GLY A 321 4.50 -7.32 -12.98
C GLY A 321 5.47 -6.23 -12.54
N ILE A 322 5.81 -5.26 -13.41
CA ILE A 322 6.63 -4.10 -13.08
C ILE A 322 5.76 -2.98 -12.50
N ARG A 323 6.24 -2.37 -11.42
CA ARG A 323 5.72 -1.14 -10.85
C ARG A 323 6.58 0.05 -11.24
N ILE A 324 5.95 1.15 -11.62
CA ILE A 324 6.65 2.42 -11.77
C ILE A 324 6.83 3.06 -10.39
N LEU A 325 8.05 3.46 -10.10
CA LEU A 325 8.43 4.28 -8.95
C LEU A 325 8.83 5.66 -9.48
N ALA A 326 8.07 6.68 -9.14
CA ALA A 326 8.41 8.04 -9.53
C ALA A 326 9.49 8.61 -8.59
N GLY A 327 10.53 9.23 -9.15
CA GLY A 327 11.55 9.91 -8.36
C GLY A 327 12.11 11.16 -9.05
N TYR A 328 12.99 11.87 -8.34
CA TYR A 328 13.62 13.14 -8.75
C TYR A 328 12.67 14.34 -8.84
N GLY A 329 12.87 15.31 -7.94
CA GLY A 329 12.13 16.58 -7.89
C GLY A 329 10.74 16.51 -7.23
N LEU A 330 10.40 15.39 -6.59
CA LEU A 330 9.19 15.28 -5.78
C LEU A 330 9.38 16.00 -4.44
N THR A 331 8.42 16.84 -4.08
CA THR A 331 8.40 17.58 -2.81
C THR A 331 7.06 17.38 -2.11
N VAL A 332 7.00 17.55 -0.80
CA VAL A 332 5.75 17.42 -0.03
C VAL A 332 4.63 18.31 -0.61
N PRO A 333 4.89 19.59 -0.93
CA PRO A 333 3.96 20.37 -1.76
C PRO A 333 3.82 19.74 -3.15
N GLY A 334 2.59 19.44 -3.55
CA GLY A 334 2.29 18.92 -4.89
C GLY A 334 2.38 17.40 -5.04
N LEU A 335 2.93 16.66 -4.07
CA LEU A 335 3.01 15.19 -4.15
C LEU A 335 1.63 14.53 -4.33
N SER A 336 0.62 14.98 -3.59
CA SER A 336 -0.74 14.44 -3.70
C SER A 336 -1.35 14.69 -5.08
N GLU A 337 -1.15 15.87 -5.65
CA GLU A 337 -1.65 16.20 -6.99
C GLU A 337 -0.92 15.40 -8.06
N PHE A 338 0.40 15.28 -7.93
CA PHE A 338 1.23 14.47 -8.82
C PHE A 338 0.79 13.00 -8.83
N VAL A 339 0.56 12.41 -7.66
CA VAL A 339 0.05 11.03 -7.52
C VAL A 339 -1.32 10.89 -8.16
N GLN A 340 -2.25 11.81 -7.90
CA GLN A 340 -3.59 11.78 -8.49
C GLN A 340 -3.56 11.89 -10.01
N LYS A 341 -2.70 12.76 -10.55
CA LYS A 341 -2.58 12.97 -11.99
C LYS A 341 -1.95 11.78 -12.71
N THR A 342 -0.91 11.19 -12.13
CA THR A 342 -0.12 10.13 -12.78
C THR A 342 -0.62 8.73 -12.48
N GLY A 343 -1.35 8.53 -11.37
CA GLY A 343 -1.73 7.21 -10.89
C GLY A 343 -0.55 6.34 -10.42
N VAL A 344 0.63 6.94 -10.19
CA VAL A 344 1.84 6.19 -9.84
C VAL A 344 1.65 5.42 -8.53
N PRO A 345 2.00 4.12 -8.46
CA PRO A 345 1.77 3.31 -7.27
C PRO A 345 2.83 3.48 -6.19
N GLU A 346 4.02 3.99 -6.53
CA GLU A 346 5.19 4.16 -5.66
C GLU A 346 5.96 5.44 -5.99
#